data_AF-A0A9W7L363-F1
#
_entry.id   AF-A0A9W7L363-F1
#
_cell.length_a   1.000
_cell.length_b   1.000
_cell.length_c   1.000
_cell.angle_alpha   90.00
_cell.angle_beta   90.00
_cell.angle_gamma   90.00
#
_symmetry.space_group_name_H-M   'P 1'
#
loop_
_entity.id
_entity.type
_entity.pdbx_description
1 polymer ?
#
loop_
_entity_poly.entity_id
_entity_poly.type
_entity_poly.pdbx_seq_one_letter_code
_entity_poly.pdbx_strand_id
1 'polypeptide(L)'
;PPPPQVAALTILVDNLKALERAQSYAERCDEPPVWSKLGLAQLTEKMAAEAIASFISAEDPSEYVKVCDEANEAEIWTELIPYLHMARKTIKENILDTELIYSLAKTNSMTELEDFVNSPNCANIQAIGDRCFGEGMYVAAKLMYTSINNNARVALCHINLGEFREAVAAAAKANAVATWKSVCWACIKSSEFKLAASCGIHIICHPDHLDELIGVYEQAGHFSELIGLMEQGLGSDNAHMGIFTELAVLYSKYEPAKLMDHIKIFIGRMNVLKVVKACERARLWVEAAFCYVKDKQYDSAAKVMLERLVAFKHEQFLDIIVKVRNQELVYKAITFYFNHEPTNFGK
;
A
#
# COMPACT_ATOMS: atom_id res chain seq x y z
N PRO A 1 -45.13 7.84 41.66
CA PRO A 1 -44.28 8.81 42.41
C PRO A 1 -42.82 8.35 42.40
N PRO A 2 -41.86 9.21 42.00
CA PRO A 2 -40.45 8.85 42.15
C PRO A 2 -40.18 8.54 43.64
N PRO A 3 -39.26 7.62 43.95
CA PRO A 3 -38.87 7.35 45.33
C PRO A 3 -38.52 8.67 46.02
N PRO A 4 -38.90 8.87 47.31
CA PRO A 4 -38.61 10.12 48.02
C PRO A 4 -37.12 10.47 48.03
N GLN A 5 -36.27 9.44 47.94
CA GLN A 5 -34.81 9.56 47.86
C GLN A 5 -34.34 10.19 46.53
N VAL A 6 -34.99 9.84 45.42
CA VAL A 6 -34.72 10.43 44.10
C VAL A 6 -35.13 11.90 44.07
N ALA A 7 -36.24 12.26 44.71
CA ALA A 7 -36.68 13.65 44.81
C ALA A 7 -35.71 14.52 45.65
N ALA A 8 -35.17 13.98 46.74
CA ALA A 8 -34.15 14.66 47.56
C ALA A 8 -32.86 14.90 46.78
N LEU A 9 -32.40 13.91 46.00
CA LEU A 9 -31.23 14.07 45.14
C LEU A 9 -31.48 15.07 44.00
N THR A 10 -32.70 15.07 43.43
CA THR A 10 -33.11 16.06 42.42
C THR A 10 -32.93 17.49 42.91
N ILE A 11 -33.30 17.75 44.17
CA ILE A 11 -33.14 19.08 44.78
C ILE A 11 -31.67 19.41 45.03
N LEU A 12 -30.87 18.43 45.46
CA LEU A 12 -29.44 18.62 45.72
C LEU A 12 -28.63 18.87 44.44
N VAL A 13 -29.00 18.18 43.37
CA VAL A 13 -28.39 18.28 42.04
C VAL A 13 -28.87 19.54 41.31
N ASP A 14 -30.18 19.71 41.12
CA ASP A 14 -30.72 20.76 40.25
C ASP A 14 -30.75 22.14 40.91
N ASN A 15 -30.96 22.22 42.24
CA ASN A 15 -31.11 23.51 42.93
C ASN A 15 -29.88 23.95 43.73
N LEU A 16 -29.06 23.03 44.23
CA LEU A 16 -27.93 23.35 45.11
C LEU A 16 -26.56 23.16 44.45
N LYS A 17 -26.47 22.48 43.30
CA LYS A 17 -25.21 22.15 42.59
C LYS A 17 -24.11 21.62 43.53
N ALA A 18 -24.49 20.91 44.58
CA ALA A 18 -23.58 20.43 45.60
C ALA A 18 -23.26 18.96 45.33
N LEU A 19 -22.42 18.71 44.32
CA LEU A 19 -22.09 17.37 43.82
C LEU A 19 -21.45 16.47 44.88
N GLU A 20 -20.51 16.99 45.69
CA GLU A 20 -19.89 16.25 46.80
C GLU A 20 -20.94 15.80 47.83
N ARG A 21 -21.94 16.66 48.08
CA ARG A 21 -23.01 16.37 49.03
C ARG A 21 -24.00 15.37 48.45
N ALA A 22 -24.23 15.41 47.14
CA ALA A 22 -25.04 14.44 46.42
C ALA A 22 -24.34 13.06 46.36
N GLN A 23 -23.02 12.99 46.19
CA GLN A 23 -22.21 11.75 46.30
C GLN A 23 -22.32 11.13 47.69
N SER A 24 -22.06 11.90 48.75
CA SER A 24 -22.16 11.39 50.13
C SER A 24 -23.59 10.93 50.50
N TYR A 25 -24.61 11.46 49.83
CA TYR A 25 -25.99 11.03 49.98
C TYR A 25 -26.28 9.75 49.20
N ALA A 26 -25.76 9.63 47.97
CA ALA A 26 -25.85 8.41 47.17
C ALA A 26 -25.15 7.22 47.85
N GLU A 27 -23.95 7.43 48.41
CA GLU A 27 -23.23 6.40 49.20
C GLU A 27 -24.01 5.93 50.44
N ARG A 28 -24.86 6.79 51.02
CA ARG A 28 -25.68 6.44 52.20
C ARG A 28 -26.98 5.74 51.83
N CYS A 29 -27.56 6.09 50.69
CA CYS A 29 -28.85 5.56 50.24
C CYS A 29 -28.70 4.24 49.48
N ASP A 30 -27.61 4.08 48.72
CA ASP A 30 -27.27 2.92 47.90
C ASP A 30 -28.45 2.34 47.09
N GLU A 31 -29.28 3.24 46.54
CA GLU A 31 -30.41 2.88 45.69
C GLU A 31 -30.03 3.12 44.20
N PRO A 32 -30.21 2.13 43.31
CA PRO A 32 -29.95 2.26 41.88
C PRO A 32 -30.49 3.53 41.20
N PRO A 33 -31.76 3.94 41.42
CA PRO A 33 -32.30 5.14 40.76
C PRO A 33 -31.67 6.46 41.27
N VAL A 34 -31.02 6.45 42.43
CA VAL A 34 -30.31 7.61 42.99
C VAL A 34 -28.95 7.76 42.29
N TRP A 35 -28.23 6.65 42.11
CA TRP A 35 -26.97 6.60 41.41
C TRP A 35 -27.08 6.98 39.92
N SER A 36 -28.11 6.53 39.21
CA SER A 36 -28.34 6.90 37.80
C SER A 36 -28.59 8.40 37.60
N LYS A 37 -29.27 9.02 38.57
CA LYS A 37 -29.56 10.45 38.54
C LYS A 37 -28.34 11.29 38.90
N LEU A 38 -27.50 10.82 39.83
CA LEU A 38 -26.21 11.42 40.14
C LEU A 38 -25.26 11.37 38.93
N GLY A 39 -25.16 10.22 38.26
CA GLY A 39 -24.34 10.05 37.07
C GLY A 39 -24.74 11.00 35.93
N LEU A 40 -26.05 11.17 35.70
CA LEU A 40 -26.56 12.15 34.73
C LEU A 40 -26.14 13.59 35.04
N ALA A 41 -26.14 13.96 36.33
CA ALA A 41 -25.69 15.28 36.77
C ALA A 41 -24.17 15.48 36.60
N GLN A 42 -23.39 14.46 36.94
CA GLN A 42 -21.94 14.48 36.79
C GLN A 42 -21.51 14.52 35.32
N LEU A 43 -22.25 13.86 34.43
CA LEU A 43 -22.06 13.99 32.98
C LEU A 43 -22.30 15.44 32.52
N THR A 44 -23.36 16.11 33.00
CA THR A 44 -23.59 17.51 32.62
C THR A 44 -22.52 18.48 33.13
N GLU A 45 -21.79 18.12 34.17
CA GLU A 45 -20.65 18.90 34.70
C GLU A 45 -19.28 18.40 34.20
N LYS A 46 -19.24 17.54 33.16
CA LYS A 46 -18.02 17.00 32.54
C LYS A 46 -17.11 16.19 33.48
N MET A 47 -17.65 15.64 34.57
CA MET A 47 -16.90 14.76 35.47
C MET A 47 -17.09 13.29 35.07
N ALA A 48 -16.47 12.90 33.95
CA ALA A 48 -16.66 11.59 33.33
C ALA A 48 -16.28 10.42 34.25
N ALA A 49 -15.16 10.49 34.98
CA ALA A 49 -14.70 9.42 35.87
C ALA A 49 -15.71 9.10 36.99
N GLU A 50 -16.18 10.15 37.67
CA GLU A 50 -17.12 10.03 38.78
C GLU A 50 -18.52 9.63 38.29
N ALA A 51 -18.91 10.08 37.09
CA ALA A 51 -20.13 9.66 36.43
C ALA A 51 -20.11 8.16 36.11
N ILE A 52 -19.00 7.67 35.52
CA ILE A 52 -18.83 6.25 35.20
C ILE A 52 -18.92 5.39 36.47
N ALA A 53 -18.23 5.78 37.55
CA ALA A 53 -18.32 5.07 38.83
C ALA A 53 -19.76 5.04 39.38
N SER A 54 -20.48 6.16 39.27
CA SER A 54 -21.88 6.25 39.71
C SER A 54 -22.81 5.37 38.87
N PHE A 55 -22.61 5.30 37.54
CA PHE A 55 -23.40 4.41 36.68
C PHE A 55 -23.06 2.92 36.88
N ILE A 56 -21.82 2.59 37.23
CA ILE A 56 -21.45 1.21 37.61
C ILE A 56 -22.21 0.80 38.87
N SER A 57 -22.24 1.65 39.90
CA SER A 57 -22.99 1.41 41.14
C SER A 57 -24.51 1.32 40.91
N ALA A 58 -25.02 2.00 39.90
CA ALA A 58 -26.44 1.97 39.53
C ALA A 58 -26.86 0.72 38.74
N GLU A 59 -25.92 0.00 38.13
CA GLU A 59 -26.17 -1.05 37.12
C GLU A 59 -27.06 -0.61 35.92
N ASP A 60 -27.20 0.70 35.70
CA ASP A 60 -28.12 1.27 34.71
C ASP A 60 -27.38 1.66 33.41
N PRO A 61 -27.71 1.05 32.25
CA PRO A 61 -27.06 1.34 30.97
C PRO A 61 -27.81 2.40 30.14
N SER A 62 -28.84 3.04 30.69
CA SER A 62 -29.83 3.84 29.97
C SER A 62 -29.26 4.99 29.13
N GLU A 63 -28.11 5.54 29.51
CA GLU A 63 -27.47 6.70 28.86
C GLU A 63 -26.05 6.38 28.38
N TYR A 64 -25.79 5.12 28.00
CA TYR A 64 -24.44 4.67 27.62
C TYR A 64 -23.81 5.49 26.49
N VAL A 65 -24.61 6.04 25.55
CA VAL A 65 -24.11 6.86 24.42
C VAL A 65 -23.44 8.14 24.93
N LYS A 66 -24.10 8.87 25.84
CA LYS A 66 -23.55 10.12 26.40
C LYS A 66 -22.33 9.85 27.28
N VAL A 67 -22.33 8.73 28.00
CA VAL A 67 -21.17 8.29 28.78
C VAL A 67 -19.98 8.00 27.86
N CYS A 68 -20.21 7.31 26.73
CA CYS A 68 -19.15 7.03 25.75
C CYS A 68 -18.63 8.32 25.12
N ASP A 69 -19.50 9.26 24.73
CA ASP A 69 -19.09 10.54 24.13
C ASP A 69 -18.24 11.37 25.11
N GLU A 70 -18.66 11.50 26.37
CA GLU A 70 -17.90 12.28 27.37
C GLU A 70 -16.62 11.54 27.78
N ALA A 71 -16.63 10.21 27.86
CA ALA A 71 -15.42 9.42 28.11
C ALA A 71 -14.41 9.54 26.96
N ASN A 72 -14.91 9.61 25.72
CA ASN A 72 -14.11 9.86 24.51
C ASN A 72 -13.50 11.26 24.54
N GLU A 73 -14.25 12.29 24.98
CA GLU A 73 -13.73 13.66 25.17
C GLU A 73 -12.71 13.76 26.30
N ALA A 74 -12.92 13.03 27.40
CA ALA A 74 -12.05 13.05 28.57
C ALA A 74 -10.83 12.11 28.46
N GLU A 75 -10.76 11.29 27.42
CA GLU A 75 -9.74 10.26 27.19
C GLU A 75 -9.59 9.24 28.35
N ILE A 76 -10.68 8.96 29.08
CA ILE A 76 -10.69 8.04 30.24
C ILE A 76 -11.17 6.65 29.80
N TRP A 77 -10.24 5.81 29.38
CA TRP A 77 -10.53 4.48 28.82
C TRP A 77 -10.57 3.36 29.86
N THR A 78 -9.76 3.47 30.92
CA THR A 78 -9.58 2.41 31.93
C THR A 78 -10.81 2.18 32.78
N GLU A 79 -11.53 3.24 33.11
CA GLU A 79 -12.76 3.19 33.92
C GLU A 79 -13.99 2.84 33.07
N LEU A 80 -13.93 3.16 31.76
CA LEU A 80 -14.99 2.88 30.81
C LEU A 80 -15.15 1.38 30.54
N ILE A 81 -14.05 0.60 30.52
CA ILE A 81 -14.07 -0.85 30.23
C ILE A 81 -14.98 -1.63 31.21
N PRO A 82 -14.85 -1.50 32.54
CA PRO A 82 -15.77 -2.13 33.50
C PRO A 82 -17.24 -1.74 33.28
N TYR A 83 -17.51 -0.47 32.98
CA TYR A 83 -18.86 0.02 32.71
C TYR A 83 -19.46 -0.62 31.46
N LEU A 84 -18.70 -0.70 30.37
CA LEU A 84 -19.13 -1.32 29.13
C LEU A 84 -19.34 -2.84 29.29
N HIS A 85 -18.53 -3.52 30.10
CA HIS A 85 -18.76 -4.94 30.43
C HIS A 85 -20.06 -5.16 31.22
N MET A 86 -20.40 -4.26 32.15
CA MET A 86 -21.67 -4.29 32.86
C MET A 86 -22.84 -4.04 31.89
N ALA A 87 -22.75 -2.99 31.09
CA ALA A 87 -23.78 -2.59 30.14
C ALA A 87 -24.05 -3.65 29.05
N ARG A 88 -23.05 -4.46 28.68
CA ARG A 88 -23.21 -5.59 27.74
C ARG A 88 -24.10 -6.72 28.30
N LYS A 89 -24.17 -6.89 29.63
CA LYS A 89 -25.02 -7.93 30.25
C LYS A 89 -26.50 -7.61 30.08
N THR A 90 -26.84 -6.33 30.03
CA THR A 90 -28.19 -5.80 29.99
C THR A 90 -28.62 -5.41 28.58
N ILE A 91 -27.73 -4.80 27.79
CA ILE A 91 -27.99 -4.33 26.42
C ILE A 91 -26.88 -4.81 25.47
N LYS A 92 -27.26 -5.53 24.41
CA LYS A 92 -26.34 -5.93 23.33
C LYS A 92 -26.60 -5.08 22.10
N GLU A 93 -25.86 -3.99 21.97
CA GLU A 93 -25.95 -3.07 20.84
C GLU A 93 -24.59 -2.87 20.16
N ASN A 94 -24.62 -2.59 18.85
CA ASN A 94 -23.42 -2.44 18.01
C ASN A 94 -22.51 -1.31 18.50
N ILE A 95 -23.10 -0.17 18.88
CA ILE A 95 -22.35 1.01 19.35
C ILE A 95 -21.55 0.68 20.60
N LEU A 96 -22.14 -0.09 21.52
CA LEU A 96 -21.52 -0.46 22.79
C LEU A 96 -20.34 -1.42 22.60
N ASP A 97 -20.51 -2.48 21.80
CA ASP A 97 -19.41 -3.39 21.47
C ASP A 97 -18.30 -2.66 20.67
N THR A 98 -18.67 -1.65 19.88
CA THR A 98 -17.73 -0.83 19.08
C THR A 98 -16.84 0.04 19.97
N GLU A 99 -17.44 0.78 20.92
CA GLU A 99 -16.69 1.61 21.87
C GLU A 99 -15.86 0.77 22.86
N LEU A 100 -16.34 -0.44 23.21
CA LEU A 100 -15.56 -1.37 24.04
C LEU A 100 -14.28 -1.83 23.33
N ILE A 101 -14.36 -2.22 22.06
CA ILE A 101 -13.19 -2.59 21.27
C ILE A 101 -12.22 -1.40 21.13
N TYR A 102 -12.74 -0.18 20.94
CA TYR A 102 -11.92 1.03 20.82
C TYR A 102 -11.20 1.38 22.14
N SER A 103 -11.90 1.34 23.26
CA SER A 103 -11.33 1.57 24.59
C SER A 103 -10.26 0.53 24.95
N LEU A 104 -10.50 -0.76 24.66
CA LEU A 104 -9.52 -1.83 24.85
C LEU A 104 -8.26 -1.65 23.97
N ALA A 105 -8.44 -1.16 22.74
CA ALA A 105 -7.32 -0.83 21.85
C ALA A 105 -6.48 0.33 22.42
N LYS A 106 -7.11 1.31 23.07
CA LYS A 106 -6.44 2.46 23.71
C LYS A 106 -5.69 2.09 24.98
N THR A 107 -6.19 1.14 25.77
CA THR A 107 -5.52 0.69 27.01
C THR A 107 -4.38 -0.30 26.79
N ASN A 108 -4.08 -0.68 25.53
CA ASN A 108 -3.12 -1.73 25.17
C ASN A 108 -3.42 -3.10 25.81
N SER A 109 -4.69 -3.38 26.14
CA SER A 109 -5.14 -4.68 26.67
C SER A 109 -5.33 -5.69 25.54
N MET A 110 -4.24 -6.08 24.87
CA MET A 110 -4.28 -6.89 23.64
C MET A 110 -4.91 -8.28 23.84
N THR A 111 -4.70 -8.91 24.99
CA THR A 111 -5.28 -10.23 25.30
C THR A 111 -6.80 -10.18 25.40
N GLU A 112 -7.33 -9.18 26.11
CA GLU A 112 -8.78 -8.98 26.26
C GLU A 112 -9.41 -8.58 24.92
N LEU A 113 -8.68 -7.80 24.12
CA LEU A 113 -9.10 -7.45 22.76
C LEU A 113 -9.18 -8.68 21.85
N GLU A 114 -8.18 -9.56 21.88
CA GLU A 114 -8.19 -10.81 21.09
C GLU A 114 -9.35 -11.72 21.47
N ASP A 115 -9.56 -11.94 22.77
CA ASP A 115 -10.65 -12.77 23.28
C ASP A 115 -12.02 -12.18 22.89
N PHE A 116 -12.15 -10.85 22.94
CA PHE A 116 -13.39 -10.16 22.59
C PHE A 116 -13.67 -10.14 21.09
N VAL A 117 -12.63 -9.95 20.26
CA VAL A 117 -12.76 -9.95 18.79
C VAL A 117 -13.08 -11.36 18.26
N ASN A 118 -12.54 -12.40 18.89
CA ASN A 118 -12.83 -13.80 18.53
C ASN A 118 -14.19 -14.29 19.05
N SER A 119 -14.75 -13.62 20.05
CA SER A 119 -16.10 -13.88 20.56
C SER A 119 -17.17 -13.31 19.60
N PRO A 120 -18.38 -13.92 19.51
CA PRO A 120 -19.46 -13.37 18.71
C PRO A 120 -19.84 -11.97 19.22
N ASN A 121 -19.57 -10.97 18.40
CA ASN A 121 -19.80 -9.55 18.68
C ASN A 121 -20.73 -8.94 17.62
N CYS A 122 -21.37 -7.83 17.98
CA CYS A 122 -22.21 -7.06 17.05
C CYS A 122 -21.50 -5.78 16.55
N ALA A 123 -20.21 -5.63 16.84
CA ALA A 123 -19.43 -4.44 16.57
C ALA A 123 -19.13 -4.21 15.08
N ASN A 124 -18.99 -2.94 14.70
CA ASN A 124 -18.47 -2.57 13.39
C ASN A 124 -16.93 -2.57 13.41
N ILE A 125 -16.34 -3.77 13.34
CA ILE A 125 -14.89 -3.98 13.44
C ILE A 125 -14.12 -3.21 12.35
N GLN A 126 -14.72 -3.01 11.16
CA GLN A 126 -14.05 -2.32 10.05
C GLN A 126 -13.84 -0.82 10.34
N ALA A 127 -14.88 -0.14 10.82
CA ALA A 127 -14.81 1.29 11.13
C ALA A 127 -13.81 1.58 12.26
N ILE A 128 -13.77 0.70 13.27
CA ILE A 128 -12.81 0.81 14.38
C ILE A 128 -11.40 0.55 13.88
N GLY A 129 -11.20 -0.47 13.04
CA GLY A 129 -9.91 -0.76 12.42
C GLY A 129 -9.39 0.44 11.61
N ASP A 130 -10.25 1.12 10.85
CA ASP A 130 -9.87 2.31 10.07
C ASP A 130 -9.49 3.48 11.00
N ARG A 131 -10.23 3.68 12.11
CA ARG A 131 -9.92 4.70 13.12
C ARG A 131 -8.62 4.41 13.87
N CYS A 132 -8.44 3.18 14.36
CA CYS A 132 -7.20 2.74 15.02
C CYS A 132 -5.99 2.84 14.09
N PHE A 133 -6.16 2.55 12.80
CA PHE A 133 -5.11 2.73 11.80
C PHE A 133 -4.72 4.20 11.63
N GLY A 134 -5.70 5.11 11.58
CA GLY A 134 -5.46 6.56 11.50
C GLY A 134 -4.73 7.12 12.71
N GLU A 135 -4.94 6.54 13.88
CA GLU A 135 -4.30 6.93 15.14
C GLU A 135 -2.94 6.24 15.38
N GLY A 136 -2.47 5.39 14.46
CA GLY A 136 -1.16 4.72 14.55
C GLY A 136 -1.12 3.46 15.40
N MET A 137 -2.28 2.96 15.86
CA MET A 137 -2.38 1.71 16.65
C MET A 137 -2.42 0.48 15.74
N TYR A 138 -1.32 0.22 15.04
CA TYR A 138 -1.27 -0.82 14.00
C TYR A 138 -1.38 -2.25 14.54
N VAL A 139 -0.97 -2.51 15.78
CA VAL A 139 -1.08 -3.86 16.40
C VAL A 139 -2.53 -4.22 16.67
N ALA A 140 -3.31 -3.31 17.27
CA ALA A 140 -4.74 -3.52 17.50
C ALA A 140 -5.50 -3.60 16.17
N ALA A 141 -5.19 -2.70 15.23
CA ALA A 141 -5.80 -2.72 13.90
C ALA A 141 -5.50 -4.03 13.14
N LYS A 142 -4.30 -4.61 13.30
CA LYS A 142 -3.94 -5.91 12.71
C LYS A 142 -4.91 -7.00 13.16
N LEU A 143 -5.14 -7.14 14.47
CA LEU A 143 -6.05 -8.13 15.04
C LEU A 143 -7.48 -7.97 14.49
N MET A 144 -7.96 -6.72 14.46
CA MET A 144 -9.28 -6.38 13.91
C MET A 144 -9.41 -6.72 12.43
N TYR A 145 -8.41 -6.42 11.59
CA TYR A 145 -8.50 -6.74 10.17
C TYR A 145 -8.31 -8.23 9.87
N THR A 146 -7.55 -8.95 10.72
CA THR A 146 -7.44 -10.40 10.59
C THR A 146 -8.76 -11.12 10.86
N SER A 147 -9.57 -10.64 11.82
CA SER A 147 -10.88 -11.25 12.10
C SER A 147 -11.89 -11.02 10.97
N ILE A 148 -11.81 -9.88 10.26
CA ILE A 148 -12.66 -9.57 9.09
C ILE A 148 -12.14 -10.25 7.80
N ASN A 149 -10.99 -10.92 7.83
CA ASN A 149 -10.27 -11.42 6.65
C ASN A 149 -9.93 -10.31 5.62
N ASN A 150 -9.83 -9.04 6.03
CA ASN A 150 -9.42 -7.95 5.15
C ASN A 150 -7.90 -7.89 5.02
N ASN A 151 -7.34 -8.83 4.26
CA ASN A 151 -5.90 -9.00 4.10
C ASN A 151 -5.20 -7.78 3.47
N ALA A 152 -5.91 -6.95 2.71
CA ALA A 152 -5.34 -5.74 2.10
C ALA A 152 -4.96 -4.70 3.17
N ARG A 153 -5.85 -4.48 4.15
CA ARG A 153 -5.57 -3.58 5.28
C ARG A 153 -4.57 -4.19 6.26
N VAL A 154 -4.60 -5.51 6.48
CA VAL A 154 -3.58 -6.22 7.28
C VAL A 154 -2.18 -5.97 6.73
N ALA A 155 -1.98 -6.07 5.41
CA ALA A 155 -0.69 -5.80 4.79
C ALA A 155 -0.21 -4.36 5.03
N LEU A 156 -1.11 -3.38 4.97
CA LEU A 156 -0.80 -1.98 5.31
C LEU A 156 -0.40 -1.80 6.78
N CYS A 157 -1.04 -2.51 7.71
CA CYS A 157 -0.63 -2.51 9.11
C CYS A 157 0.79 -3.08 9.29
N HIS A 158 1.10 -4.23 8.66
CA HIS A 158 2.45 -4.82 8.74
C HIS A 158 3.53 -3.93 8.13
N ILE A 159 3.23 -3.20 7.05
CA ILE A 159 4.14 -2.20 6.48
C ILE A 159 4.52 -1.15 7.53
N ASN A 160 3.52 -0.60 8.22
CA ASN A 160 3.75 0.44 9.22
C ASN A 160 4.43 -0.10 10.49
N LEU A 161 4.30 -1.39 10.78
CA LEU A 161 5.02 -2.09 11.85
C LEU A 161 6.45 -2.51 11.46
N GLY A 162 6.83 -2.40 10.18
CA GLY A 162 8.13 -2.87 9.66
C GLY A 162 8.25 -4.39 9.48
N GLU A 163 7.14 -5.13 9.59
CA GLU A 163 7.07 -6.59 9.47
C GLU A 163 6.92 -7.01 7.99
N PHE A 164 7.93 -6.74 7.15
CA PHE A 164 7.83 -6.91 5.69
C PHE A 164 7.56 -8.35 5.22
N ARG A 165 8.10 -9.36 5.91
CA ARG A 165 7.87 -10.77 5.54
C ARG A 165 6.41 -11.16 5.68
N GLU A 166 5.77 -10.72 6.76
CA GLU A 166 4.36 -10.97 7.03
C GLU A 166 3.48 -10.13 6.11
N ALA A 167 3.88 -8.89 5.81
CA ALA A 167 3.20 -8.03 4.84
C ALA A 167 3.10 -8.69 3.45
N VAL A 168 4.19 -9.32 2.97
CA VAL A 168 4.22 -10.05 1.69
C VAL A 168 3.25 -11.22 1.71
N ALA A 169 3.22 -11.99 2.81
CA ALA A 169 2.29 -13.11 2.96
C ALA A 169 0.82 -12.65 3.02
N ALA A 170 0.54 -11.54 3.69
CA ALA A 170 -0.79 -10.93 3.73
C ALA A 170 -1.21 -10.40 2.35
N ALA A 171 -0.30 -9.77 1.61
CA ALA A 171 -0.56 -9.33 0.24
C ALA A 171 -0.84 -10.50 -0.71
N ALA A 172 -0.13 -11.62 -0.55
CA ALA A 172 -0.39 -12.85 -1.30
C ALA A 172 -1.81 -13.40 -1.05
N LYS A 173 -2.29 -13.33 0.19
CA LYS A 173 -3.68 -13.72 0.54
C LYS A 173 -4.72 -12.75 -0.01
N ALA A 174 -4.40 -11.45 -0.07
CA ALA A 174 -5.30 -10.44 -0.61
C ALA A 174 -5.41 -10.51 -2.14
N ASN A 175 -4.33 -10.90 -2.83
CA ASN A 175 -4.21 -10.98 -4.29
C ASN A 175 -4.70 -9.72 -5.03
N ALA A 176 -4.46 -8.53 -4.45
CA ALA A 176 -4.83 -7.25 -5.03
C ALA A 176 -3.57 -6.46 -5.42
N VAL A 177 -3.55 -5.95 -6.65
CA VAL A 177 -2.37 -5.26 -7.20
C VAL A 177 -2.05 -3.97 -6.42
N ALA A 178 -3.07 -3.26 -5.95
CA ALA A 178 -2.88 -2.08 -5.09
C ALA A 178 -2.13 -2.42 -3.80
N THR A 179 -2.44 -3.55 -3.18
CA THR A 179 -1.76 -4.03 -1.97
C THR A 179 -0.31 -4.39 -2.27
N TRP A 180 -0.06 -5.14 -3.36
CA TRP A 180 1.30 -5.46 -3.80
C TRP A 180 2.15 -4.22 -4.03
N LYS A 181 1.59 -3.18 -4.68
CA LYS A 181 2.27 -1.89 -4.87
C LYS A 181 2.64 -1.24 -3.55
N SER A 182 1.70 -1.16 -2.61
CA SER A 182 1.95 -0.54 -1.30
C SER A 182 3.07 -1.26 -0.54
N VAL A 183 3.08 -2.61 -0.56
CA VAL A 183 4.14 -3.42 0.06
C VAL A 183 5.46 -3.23 -0.68
N CYS A 184 5.47 -3.28 -2.01
CA CYS A 184 6.67 -3.13 -2.81
C CYS A 184 7.34 -1.76 -2.57
N TRP A 185 6.58 -0.67 -2.60
CA TRP A 185 7.10 0.67 -2.33
C TRP A 185 7.66 0.82 -0.92
N ALA A 186 7.02 0.21 0.07
CA ALA A 186 7.54 0.18 1.43
C ALA A 186 8.85 -0.61 1.52
N CYS A 187 8.93 -1.77 0.88
CA CYS A 187 10.15 -2.58 0.83
C CYS A 187 11.31 -1.88 0.10
N ILE A 188 11.02 -1.09 -0.96
CA ILE A 188 12.03 -0.27 -1.63
C ILE A 188 12.56 0.81 -0.68
N LYS A 189 11.66 1.51 0.02
CA LYS A 189 12.05 2.53 1.02
C LYS A 189 12.89 1.95 2.17
N SER A 190 12.61 0.73 2.59
CA SER A 190 13.36 0.04 3.64
C SER A 190 14.61 -0.71 3.14
N SER A 191 14.95 -0.61 1.85
CA SER A 191 16.08 -1.33 1.21
C SER A 191 16.00 -2.86 1.31
N GLU A 192 14.81 -3.43 1.46
CA GLU A 192 14.56 -4.88 1.49
C GLU A 192 14.29 -5.43 0.08
N PHE A 193 15.33 -5.44 -0.76
CA PHE A 193 15.19 -5.69 -2.20
C PHE A 193 14.72 -7.10 -2.56
N LYS A 194 15.07 -8.12 -1.76
CA LYS A 194 14.63 -9.51 -2.01
C LYS A 194 13.12 -9.66 -1.90
N LEU A 195 12.52 -9.02 -0.89
CA LEU A 195 11.07 -9.02 -0.68
C LEU A 195 10.37 -8.07 -1.67
N ALA A 196 11.01 -6.95 -2.00
CA ALA A 196 10.52 -6.07 -3.05
C ALA A 196 10.44 -6.78 -4.41
N ALA A 197 11.44 -7.63 -4.74
CA ALA A 197 11.48 -8.38 -5.98
C ALA A 197 10.36 -9.44 -6.05
N SER A 198 10.13 -10.19 -4.97
CA SER A 198 9.02 -11.17 -4.95
C SER A 198 7.66 -10.50 -5.12
N CYS A 199 7.44 -9.33 -4.48
CA CYS A 199 6.24 -8.54 -4.70
C CYS A 199 6.16 -7.96 -6.13
N GLY A 200 7.31 -7.50 -6.64
CA GLY A 200 7.43 -6.85 -7.94
C GLY A 200 7.04 -7.76 -9.09
N ILE A 201 7.33 -9.07 -9.02
CA ILE A 201 6.95 -10.04 -10.05
C ILE A 201 5.43 -10.06 -10.22
N HIS A 202 4.66 -10.00 -9.12
CA HIS A 202 3.21 -9.97 -9.17
C HIS A 202 2.66 -8.66 -9.77
N ILE A 203 3.39 -7.55 -9.63
CA ILE A 203 3.00 -6.26 -10.21
C ILE A 203 3.32 -6.23 -11.72
N ILE A 204 4.51 -6.68 -12.10
CA ILE A 204 5.01 -6.66 -13.49
C ILE A 204 4.17 -7.53 -14.43
N CYS A 205 3.47 -8.55 -13.91
CA CYS A 205 2.51 -9.30 -14.69
C CYS A 205 1.43 -8.40 -15.34
N HIS A 206 1.11 -7.26 -14.74
CA HIS A 206 0.10 -6.32 -15.22
C HIS A 206 0.71 -5.17 -16.03
N PRO A 207 0.41 -5.06 -17.35
CA PRO A 207 1.00 -4.04 -18.22
C PRO A 207 0.76 -2.60 -17.76
N ASP A 208 -0.45 -2.30 -17.27
CA ASP A 208 -0.89 -0.95 -16.90
C ASP A 208 -0.13 -0.34 -15.72
N HIS A 209 0.67 -1.15 -15.02
CA HIS A 209 1.38 -0.75 -13.81
C HIS A 209 2.90 -0.81 -13.94
N LEU A 210 3.39 -1.26 -15.10
CA LEU A 210 4.81 -1.41 -15.37
C LEU A 210 5.54 -0.06 -15.37
N ASP A 211 4.98 0.94 -16.06
CA ASP A 211 5.57 2.28 -16.17
C ASP A 211 5.67 2.98 -14.81
N GLU A 212 4.65 2.81 -13.95
CA GLU A 212 4.64 3.37 -12.60
C GLU A 212 5.71 2.71 -11.72
N LEU A 213 5.85 1.39 -11.79
CA LEU A 213 6.87 0.65 -11.04
C LEU A 213 8.28 1.10 -11.44
N ILE A 214 8.54 1.22 -12.74
CA ILE A 214 9.82 1.72 -13.27
C ILE A 214 10.09 3.12 -12.74
N GLY A 215 9.10 4.01 -12.77
CA GLY A 215 9.22 5.37 -12.25
C GLY A 215 9.63 5.42 -10.78
N VAL A 216 9.06 4.55 -9.93
CA VAL A 216 9.42 4.50 -8.51
C VAL A 216 10.84 3.97 -8.28
N TYR A 217 11.24 2.92 -9.00
CA TYR A 217 12.62 2.40 -8.93
C TYR A 217 13.65 3.41 -9.48
N GLU A 218 13.33 4.12 -10.56
CA GLU A 218 14.20 5.15 -11.13
C GLU A 218 14.36 6.35 -10.17
N GLN A 219 13.27 6.78 -9.52
CA GLN A 219 13.32 7.84 -8.51
C GLN A 219 14.13 7.44 -7.26
N ALA A 220 14.04 6.17 -6.86
CA ALA A 220 14.84 5.64 -5.76
C ALA A 220 16.31 5.39 -6.13
N GLY A 221 16.65 5.39 -7.44
CA GLY A 221 18.01 5.16 -7.93
C GLY A 221 18.49 3.71 -7.88
N HIS A 222 17.59 2.74 -7.64
CA HIS A 222 17.93 1.33 -7.50
C HIS A 222 17.79 0.56 -8.84
N PHE A 223 18.64 0.92 -9.81
CA PHE A 223 18.55 0.39 -11.17
C PHE A 223 18.99 -1.07 -11.31
N SER A 224 19.96 -1.51 -10.52
CA SER A 224 20.43 -2.91 -10.52
C SER A 224 19.32 -3.88 -10.11
N GLU A 225 18.57 -3.52 -9.08
CA GLU A 225 17.47 -4.31 -8.55
C GLU A 225 16.26 -4.31 -9.51
N LEU A 226 15.99 -3.18 -10.17
CA LEU A 226 14.97 -3.11 -11.22
C LEU A 226 15.30 -4.04 -12.39
N ILE A 227 16.56 -4.05 -12.85
CA ILE A 227 17.01 -4.96 -13.92
C ILE A 227 16.88 -6.41 -13.46
N GLY A 228 17.37 -6.75 -12.26
CA GLY A 228 17.25 -8.11 -11.72
C GLY A 228 15.79 -8.57 -11.56
N LEU A 229 14.89 -7.67 -11.17
CA LEU A 229 13.46 -7.93 -11.10
C LEU A 229 12.85 -8.18 -12.49
N MET A 230 13.19 -7.36 -13.48
CA MET A 230 12.71 -7.54 -14.85
C MET A 230 13.25 -8.83 -15.48
N GLU A 231 14.50 -9.19 -15.21
CA GLU A 231 15.12 -10.47 -15.63
C GLU A 231 14.35 -11.67 -15.05
N GLN A 232 13.96 -11.61 -13.77
CA GLN A 232 13.10 -12.64 -13.15
C GLN A 232 11.70 -12.67 -13.79
N GLY A 233 11.16 -11.49 -14.13
CA GLY A 233 9.87 -11.35 -14.80
C GLY A 233 9.82 -11.99 -16.19
N LEU A 234 10.95 -12.10 -16.91
CA LEU A 234 11.02 -12.76 -18.22
C LEU A 234 10.64 -14.24 -18.17
N GLY A 235 10.93 -14.91 -17.04
CA GLY A 235 10.64 -16.34 -16.82
C GLY A 235 9.21 -16.61 -16.36
N SER A 236 8.41 -15.57 -16.11
CA SER A 236 7.02 -15.73 -15.66
C SER A 236 6.10 -16.13 -16.81
N ASP A 237 5.14 -17.02 -16.55
CA ASP A 237 4.13 -17.45 -17.54
C ASP A 237 3.27 -16.28 -18.05
N ASN A 238 3.14 -15.22 -17.26
CA ASN A 238 2.37 -14.01 -17.60
C ASN A 238 3.23 -12.91 -18.24
N ALA A 239 4.41 -13.25 -18.79
CA ALA A 239 5.30 -12.26 -19.39
C ALA A 239 4.72 -11.67 -20.69
N HIS A 240 4.41 -10.37 -20.65
CA HIS A 240 3.86 -9.61 -21.78
C HIS A 240 4.95 -8.76 -22.48
N MET A 241 4.64 -8.23 -23.67
CA MET A 241 5.57 -7.47 -24.53
C MET A 241 6.26 -6.27 -23.83
N GLY A 242 5.54 -5.64 -22.89
CA GLY A 242 6.02 -4.49 -22.11
C GLY A 242 7.30 -4.81 -21.35
N ILE A 243 7.37 -5.97 -20.67
CA ILE A 243 8.54 -6.39 -19.89
C ILE A 243 9.80 -6.45 -20.78
N PHE A 244 9.71 -7.12 -21.94
CA PHE A 244 10.83 -7.26 -22.87
C PHE A 244 11.30 -5.91 -23.42
N THR A 245 10.35 -5.02 -23.68
CA THR A 245 10.60 -3.70 -24.25
C THR A 245 11.24 -2.77 -23.22
N GLU A 246 10.67 -2.68 -22.02
CA GLU A 246 11.20 -1.83 -20.95
C GLU A 246 12.55 -2.34 -20.44
N LEU A 247 12.75 -3.66 -20.35
CA LEU A 247 14.06 -4.21 -20.01
C LEU A 247 15.13 -3.83 -21.04
N ALA A 248 14.81 -3.84 -22.34
CA ALA A 248 15.74 -3.38 -23.37
C ALA A 248 16.04 -1.87 -23.23
N VAL A 249 15.04 -1.06 -22.87
CA VAL A 249 15.25 0.37 -22.57
C VAL A 249 16.17 0.55 -21.36
N LEU A 250 15.98 -0.24 -20.30
CA LEU A 250 16.84 -0.20 -19.10
C LEU A 250 18.28 -0.63 -19.43
N TYR A 251 18.48 -1.73 -20.16
CA TYR A 251 19.80 -2.15 -20.61
C TYR A 251 20.48 -1.08 -21.47
N SER A 252 19.75 -0.38 -22.34
CA SER A 252 20.32 0.70 -23.15
C SER A 252 20.89 1.85 -22.32
N LYS A 253 20.31 2.13 -21.14
CA LYS A 253 20.76 3.21 -20.25
C LYS A 253 21.87 2.76 -19.30
N TYR A 254 21.74 1.57 -18.69
CA TYR A 254 22.54 1.19 -17.53
C TYR A 254 23.52 0.04 -17.80
N GLU A 255 23.18 -0.90 -18.69
CA GLU A 255 24.03 -2.07 -18.96
C GLU A 255 24.05 -2.45 -20.46
N PRO A 256 24.75 -1.67 -21.30
CA PRO A 256 24.75 -1.87 -22.75
C PRO A 256 25.32 -3.22 -23.20
N ALA A 257 26.20 -3.83 -22.40
CA ALA A 257 26.87 -5.09 -22.73
C ALA A 257 25.87 -6.26 -22.92
N LYS A 258 24.78 -6.29 -22.15
CA LYS A 258 23.75 -7.35 -22.23
C LYS A 258 22.68 -7.07 -23.28
N LEU A 259 22.56 -5.82 -23.73
CA LEU A 259 21.47 -5.38 -24.61
C LEU A 259 21.43 -6.18 -25.91
N MET A 260 22.59 -6.40 -26.53
CA MET A 260 22.66 -7.06 -27.83
C MET A 260 22.15 -8.50 -27.76
N ASP A 261 22.47 -9.24 -26.70
CA ASP A 261 22.03 -10.62 -26.55
C ASP A 261 20.54 -10.71 -26.20
N HIS A 262 20.04 -9.78 -25.37
CA HIS A 262 18.60 -9.64 -25.11
C HIS A 262 17.80 -9.39 -26.39
N ILE A 263 18.26 -8.46 -27.23
CA ILE A 263 17.59 -8.14 -28.51
C ILE A 263 17.59 -9.37 -29.42
N LYS A 264 18.71 -10.08 -29.58
CA LYS A 264 18.78 -11.27 -30.46
C LYS A 264 17.75 -12.34 -30.10
N ILE A 265 17.55 -12.56 -28.80
CA ILE A 265 16.65 -13.61 -28.30
C ILE A 265 15.19 -13.17 -28.39
N PHE A 266 14.87 -11.93 -27.99
CA PHE A 266 13.50 -11.51 -27.74
C PHE A 266 12.90 -10.55 -28.78
N ILE A 267 13.57 -10.32 -29.91
CA ILE A 267 13.10 -9.33 -30.91
C ILE A 267 11.66 -9.54 -31.38
N GLY A 268 11.20 -10.80 -31.45
CA GLY A 268 9.83 -11.13 -31.86
C GLY A 268 8.75 -10.86 -30.80
N ARG A 269 9.14 -10.54 -29.55
CA ARG A 269 8.24 -10.31 -28.41
C ARG A 269 8.36 -8.91 -27.81
N MET A 270 8.99 -7.96 -28.51
CA MET A 270 9.20 -6.58 -28.05
C MET A 270 8.74 -5.56 -29.07
N ASN A 271 8.53 -4.32 -28.61
CA ASN A 271 8.28 -3.19 -29.51
C ASN A 271 9.61 -2.61 -30.01
N VAL A 272 10.02 -3.05 -31.21
CA VAL A 272 11.30 -2.70 -31.82
C VAL A 272 11.46 -1.19 -32.01
N LEU A 273 10.40 -0.47 -32.40
CA LEU A 273 10.46 0.98 -32.62
C LEU A 273 10.81 1.75 -31.33
N LYS A 274 10.27 1.33 -30.18
CA LYS A 274 10.57 1.97 -28.89
C LYS A 274 12.02 1.71 -28.47
N VAL A 275 12.48 0.46 -28.64
CA VAL A 275 13.86 0.07 -28.32
C VAL A 275 14.87 0.81 -29.19
N VAL A 276 14.64 0.89 -30.50
CA VAL A 276 15.50 1.64 -31.42
C VAL A 276 15.67 3.09 -30.99
N LYS A 277 14.57 3.79 -30.66
CA LYS A 277 14.65 5.18 -30.17
C LYS A 277 15.46 5.28 -28.87
N ALA A 278 15.38 4.28 -27.99
CA ALA A 278 16.19 4.24 -26.77
C ALA A 278 17.67 4.01 -27.09
N CYS A 279 17.98 3.08 -27.99
CA CYS A 279 19.34 2.82 -28.47
C CYS A 279 19.97 4.06 -29.12
N GLU A 280 19.23 4.79 -29.98
CA GLU A 280 19.70 6.01 -30.62
C GLU A 280 20.01 7.11 -29.59
N ARG A 281 19.16 7.27 -28.56
CA ARG A 281 19.42 8.19 -27.45
C ARG A 281 20.67 7.81 -26.66
N ALA A 282 20.89 6.51 -26.46
CA ALA A 282 22.07 5.96 -25.80
C ALA A 282 23.31 5.88 -26.70
N ARG A 283 23.21 6.26 -27.99
CA ARG A 283 24.28 6.15 -29.01
C ARG A 283 24.76 4.72 -29.25
N LEU A 284 23.89 3.73 -29.03
CA LEU A 284 24.12 2.31 -29.26
C LEU A 284 23.75 1.94 -30.71
N TRP A 285 24.60 2.36 -31.65
CA TRP A 285 24.33 2.30 -33.08
C TRP A 285 24.39 0.88 -33.66
N VAL A 286 25.21 -0.02 -33.08
CA VAL A 286 25.33 -1.40 -33.54
C VAL A 286 24.03 -2.16 -33.28
N GLU A 287 23.50 -2.00 -32.07
CA GLU A 287 22.24 -2.58 -31.60
C GLU A 287 21.05 -1.96 -32.34
N ALA A 288 21.04 -0.64 -32.53
CA ALA A 288 20.00 0.05 -33.30
C ALA A 288 19.95 -0.43 -34.76
N ALA A 289 21.11 -0.54 -35.42
CA ALA A 289 21.20 -1.04 -36.79
C ALA A 289 20.69 -2.49 -36.89
N PHE A 290 21.04 -3.35 -35.93
CA PHE A 290 20.53 -4.72 -35.88
C PHE A 290 19.00 -4.77 -35.76
N CYS A 291 18.42 -3.95 -34.89
CA CYS A 291 16.96 -3.81 -34.75
C CYS A 291 16.29 -3.39 -36.06
N TYR A 292 16.82 -2.36 -36.74
CA TYR A 292 16.28 -1.90 -38.02
C TYR A 292 16.30 -2.98 -39.11
N VAL A 293 17.39 -3.74 -39.21
CA VAL A 293 17.53 -4.85 -40.18
C VAL A 293 16.47 -5.92 -39.93
N LYS A 294 16.22 -6.26 -38.67
CA LYS A 294 15.26 -7.30 -38.29
C LYS A 294 13.80 -6.85 -38.45
N ASP A 295 13.51 -5.58 -38.23
CA ASP A 295 12.20 -4.96 -38.50
C ASP A 295 11.97 -4.66 -39.99
N LYS A 296 12.90 -5.07 -40.87
CA LYS A 296 12.86 -4.86 -42.33
C LYS A 296 12.85 -3.38 -42.74
N GLN A 297 13.29 -2.49 -41.85
CA GLN A 297 13.47 -1.05 -42.13
C GLN A 297 14.88 -0.81 -42.68
N TYR A 298 15.14 -1.34 -43.88
CA TYR A 298 16.47 -1.29 -44.51
C TYR A 298 16.94 0.13 -44.82
N ASP A 299 16.03 1.05 -45.15
CA ASP A 299 16.36 2.44 -45.45
C ASP A 299 16.97 3.15 -44.21
N SER A 300 16.34 2.98 -43.04
CA SER A 300 16.83 3.53 -41.77
C SER A 300 18.13 2.84 -41.32
N ALA A 301 18.22 1.51 -41.47
CA ALA A 301 19.46 0.77 -41.18
C ALA A 301 20.64 1.29 -42.01
N ALA A 302 20.45 1.44 -43.32
CA ALA A 302 21.48 1.93 -44.23
C ALA A 302 21.91 3.35 -43.85
N LYS A 303 20.95 4.23 -43.53
CA LYS A 303 21.25 5.59 -43.08
C LYS A 303 22.12 5.61 -41.81
N VAL A 304 21.78 4.80 -40.81
CA VAL A 304 22.56 4.70 -39.56
C VAL A 304 23.98 4.22 -39.84
N MET A 305 24.15 3.20 -40.68
CA MET A 305 25.47 2.67 -41.04
C MET A 305 26.33 3.66 -41.84
N LEU A 306 25.71 4.48 -42.70
CA LEU A 306 26.40 5.52 -43.47
C LEU A 306 26.81 6.72 -42.63
N GLU A 307 25.99 7.12 -41.66
CA GLU A 307 26.29 8.25 -40.78
C GLU A 307 27.27 7.86 -39.64
N ARG A 308 27.33 6.57 -39.28
CA ARG A 308 28.10 6.06 -38.13
C ARG A 308 28.92 4.82 -38.49
N LEU A 309 30.21 5.01 -38.74
CA LEU A 309 31.20 3.96 -39.05
C LEU A 309 31.25 2.81 -38.03
N VAL A 310 30.90 3.06 -36.75
CA VAL A 310 30.94 2.03 -35.69
C VAL A 310 29.92 0.90 -35.93
N ALA A 311 28.80 1.19 -36.59
CA ALA A 311 27.78 0.20 -36.93
C ALA A 311 28.00 -0.46 -38.31
N PHE A 312 28.99 0.02 -39.06
CA PHE A 312 29.22 -0.42 -40.43
C PHE A 312 29.93 -1.77 -40.45
N LYS A 313 29.31 -2.74 -41.13
CA LYS A 313 29.91 -4.05 -41.45
C LYS A 313 29.69 -4.29 -42.93
N HIS A 314 30.78 -4.36 -43.68
CA HIS A 314 30.78 -4.41 -45.15
C HIS A 314 29.81 -5.45 -45.73
N GLU A 315 29.94 -6.72 -45.32
CA GLU A 315 29.08 -7.81 -45.83
C GLU A 315 27.60 -7.59 -45.50
N GLN A 316 27.30 -7.16 -44.27
CA GLN A 316 25.92 -6.91 -43.84
C GLN A 316 25.33 -5.69 -44.58
N PHE A 317 26.14 -4.67 -44.85
CA PHE A 317 25.70 -3.48 -45.57
C PHE A 317 25.36 -3.78 -47.02
N LEU A 318 26.14 -4.63 -47.71
CA LEU A 318 25.84 -5.07 -49.07
C LEU A 318 24.50 -5.80 -49.16
N ASP A 319 24.18 -6.66 -48.19
CA ASP A 319 22.88 -7.34 -48.13
C ASP A 319 21.70 -6.40 -47.87
N ILE A 320 21.95 -5.29 -47.17
CA ILE A 320 20.95 -4.27 -46.82
C ILE A 320 20.70 -3.35 -48.01
N ILE A 321 21.76 -2.84 -48.66
CA ILE A 321 21.65 -1.81 -49.71
C ILE A 321 20.87 -2.30 -50.94
N VAL A 322 20.93 -3.61 -51.24
CA VAL A 322 20.14 -4.24 -52.31
C VAL A 322 18.63 -4.19 -52.02
N LYS A 323 18.24 -4.15 -50.74
CA LYS A 323 16.83 -4.17 -50.29
C LYS A 323 16.28 -2.77 -49.99
N VAL A 324 17.12 -1.73 -50.09
CA VAL A 324 16.74 -0.33 -49.88
C VAL A 324 15.88 0.16 -51.04
N ARG A 325 14.80 0.88 -50.73
CA ARG A 325 13.90 1.45 -51.75
C ARG A 325 14.34 2.83 -52.22
N ASN A 326 14.98 3.58 -51.33
CA ASN A 326 15.40 4.95 -51.61
C ASN A 326 16.74 4.99 -52.37
N GLN A 327 16.69 5.36 -53.66
CA GLN A 327 17.87 5.45 -54.52
C GLN A 327 18.88 6.53 -54.08
N GLU A 328 18.45 7.59 -53.40
CA GLU A 328 19.38 8.62 -52.89
C GLU A 328 20.35 8.06 -51.85
N LEU A 329 19.92 7.07 -51.06
CA LEU A 329 20.79 6.41 -50.09
C LEU A 329 21.88 5.59 -50.78
N VAL A 330 21.58 5.03 -51.95
CA VAL A 330 22.56 4.27 -52.76
C VAL A 330 23.67 5.21 -53.27
N TYR A 331 23.32 6.39 -53.78
CA TYR A 331 24.32 7.38 -54.19
C TYR A 331 25.17 7.90 -53.02
N LYS A 332 24.55 8.12 -51.86
CA LYS A 332 25.28 8.46 -50.63
C LYS A 332 26.20 7.34 -50.16
N ALA A 333 25.79 6.09 -50.32
CA ALA A 333 26.62 4.93 -50.02
C ALA A 333 27.86 4.87 -50.91
N ILE A 334 27.72 5.07 -52.22
CA ILE A 334 28.85 5.15 -53.16
C ILE A 334 29.85 6.23 -52.71
N THR A 335 29.36 7.40 -52.34
CA THR A 335 30.20 8.51 -51.85
C THR A 335 30.91 8.15 -50.54
N PHE A 336 30.21 7.48 -49.63
CA PHE A 336 30.77 7.03 -48.36
C PHE A 336 31.90 6.01 -48.55
N TYR A 337 31.68 4.98 -49.37
CA TYR A 337 32.70 3.98 -49.67
C TYR A 337 33.93 4.60 -50.35
N PHE A 338 33.73 5.55 -51.27
CA PHE A 338 34.82 6.25 -51.93
C PHE A 338 35.69 7.05 -50.94
N ASN A 339 35.06 7.66 -49.93
CA ASN A 339 35.75 8.49 -48.95
C ASN A 339 36.38 7.69 -47.79
N HIS A 340 35.76 6.59 -47.36
CA HIS A 340 36.13 5.89 -46.12
C HIS A 340 36.73 4.50 -46.32
N GLU A 341 36.32 3.74 -47.35
CA GLU A 341 36.88 2.41 -47.63
C GLU A 341 37.13 2.18 -49.13
N PRO A 342 38.12 2.86 -49.73
CA PRO A 342 38.40 2.78 -51.17
C PRO A 342 38.76 1.36 -51.64
N THR A 343 39.38 0.56 -50.77
CA THR A 343 39.82 -0.81 -51.06
C THR A 343 38.69 -1.83 -51.16
N ASN A 344 37.53 -1.54 -50.59
CA ASN A 344 36.37 -2.43 -50.57
C ASN A 344 35.31 -2.05 -51.62
N PHE A 345 35.52 -0.98 -52.40
CA PHE A 345 34.56 -0.49 -53.39
C PHE A 345 34.38 -1.42 -54.60
N GLY A 346 35.33 -2.31 -54.86
CA GLY A 346 35.32 -3.23 -56.01
C GLY A 346 35.03 -4.69 -55.67
N LYS A 347 34.70 -5.01 -54.42
CA LYS A 347 34.24 -6.32 -53.96
C LYS A 347 32.76 -6.25 -53.67
#